data_AF-A0AAD5A1T9-F1
#
_entry.id   AF-A0AAD5A1T9-F1
#
_cell.length_a   1.000
_cell.length_b   1.000
_cell.length_c   1.000
_cell.angle_alpha   90.00
_cell.angle_beta   90.00
_cell.angle_gamma   90.00
#
_symmetry.space_group_name_H-M   'P 1'
#
loop_
_entity.id
_entity.type
_entity.pdbx_description
1 polymer ?
#
loop_
_entity_poly.entity_id
_entity_poly.type
_entity_poly.pdbx_seq_one_letter_code
_entity_poly.pdbx_strand_id
1 'polypeptide(L)'
;LQILTLYDSIKVINVDKVVEYVRGLQQDDGSFAGDKWGEIDTRFSFCAVATLALLGRLDAVDVDKSVQFVLSCMNFDGGFGCRPGSESHAGQIYCCTGFLSITGQLHQVNADLLGWWLCERQLPSGGLNGRPEKLPDVCYSWWVLAALKIIGRIQWIDKAKLRTFILACQDEETGGFADRPGDMVKLMIHIIYTIHTIHTLYTLYTLYTHYTHTIHTIHTIHTL
;
A
#
# COMPACT_ATOMS: atom_id res chain seq x y z
N LEU A 1 -16.49 0.03 -3.10
CA LEU A 1 -16.37 -1.44 -2.99
C LEU A 1 -15.72 -1.87 -1.68
N GLN A 2 -14.47 -1.47 -1.40
CA GLN A 2 -13.80 -1.79 -0.12
C GLN A 2 -14.66 -1.51 1.13
N ILE A 3 -15.33 -0.35 1.20
CA ILE A 3 -16.26 -0.03 2.30
C ILE A 3 -17.42 -1.03 2.38
N LEU A 4 -18.03 -1.38 1.23
CA LEU A 4 -19.13 -2.35 1.21
C LEU A 4 -18.67 -3.74 1.64
N THR A 5 -17.44 -4.15 1.28
CA THR A 5 -16.84 -5.40 1.75
C THR A 5 -16.63 -5.37 3.26
N LEU A 6 -16.16 -4.25 3.81
CA LEU A 6 -15.95 -4.09 5.25
C LEU A 6 -17.26 -4.25 6.05
N TYR A 7 -18.37 -3.78 5.50
CA TYR A 7 -19.71 -3.89 6.09
C TYR A 7 -20.48 -5.14 5.66
N ASP A 8 -19.83 -6.12 5.02
CA ASP A 8 -20.46 -7.34 4.47
C ASP A 8 -21.76 -7.05 3.68
N SER A 9 -21.71 -5.97 2.90
CA SER A 9 -22.85 -5.38 2.22
C SER A 9 -22.67 -5.37 0.70
N ILE A 10 -21.81 -6.22 0.15
CA ILE A 10 -21.58 -6.33 -1.31
C ILE A 10 -22.89 -6.68 -2.05
N LYS A 11 -23.82 -7.37 -1.40
CA LYS A 11 -25.13 -7.74 -1.96
C LYS A 11 -26.01 -6.56 -2.40
N VAL A 12 -25.71 -5.33 -1.99
CA VAL A 12 -26.51 -4.13 -2.36
C VAL A 12 -26.19 -3.60 -3.76
N ILE A 13 -25.13 -4.10 -4.39
CA ILE A 13 -24.71 -3.67 -5.72
C ILE A 13 -24.84 -4.81 -6.74
N ASN A 14 -24.97 -4.44 -8.01
CA ASN A 14 -24.89 -5.40 -9.11
C ASN A 14 -23.42 -5.71 -9.43
N VAL A 15 -22.94 -6.86 -8.95
CA VAL A 15 -21.55 -7.30 -9.11
C VAL A 15 -21.17 -7.44 -10.59
N ASP A 16 -22.04 -8.02 -11.42
CA ASP A 16 -21.73 -8.26 -12.84
C ASP A 16 -21.52 -6.96 -13.62
N LYS A 17 -22.33 -5.93 -13.35
CA LYS A 17 -22.16 -4.60 -13.96
C LYS A 17 -20.84 -3.93 -13.53
N VAL A 18 -20.43 -4.13 -12.28
CA VAL A 18 -19.15 -3.61 -11.79
C VAL A 18 -17.99 -4.32 -12.48
N VAL A 19 -18.06 -5.65 -12.59
CA VAL A 19 -17.04 -6.44 -13.30
C VAL A 19 -16.96 -6.05 -14.77
N GLU A 20 -18.11 -5.87 -15.45
CA GLU A 20 -18.17 -5.43 -16.84
C GLU A 20 -17.54 -4.05 -17.02
N TYR A 21 -17.81 -3.11 -16.11
CA TYR A 21 -17.20 -1.79 -16.12
C TYR A 21 -15.68 -1.86 -15.97
N VAL A 22 -15.17 -2.60 -14.97
CA VAL A 22 -13.73 -2.73 -14.74
C VAL A 22 -13.05 -3.42 -15.93
N ARG A 23 -13.66 -4.47 -16.48
CA ARG A 23 -13.16 -5.14 -17.69
C ARG A 23 -13.10 -4.19 -18.88
N GLY A 24 -14.11 -3.34 -19.06
CA GLY A 24 -14.15 -2.35 -20.13
C GLY A 24 -13.09 -1.24 -20.04
N LEU A 25 -12.42 -1.10 -18.88
CA LEU A 25 -11.32 -0.16 -18.69
C LEU A 25 -9.94 -0.75 -19.00
N GLN A 26 -9.82 -2.07 -19.17
CA GLN A 26 -8.56 -2.70 -19.54
C GLN A 26 -8.19 -2.33 -20.98
N GLN A 27 -6.95 -1.88 -21.18
CA GLN A 27 -6.38 -1.52 -22.46
C GLN A 27 -5.58 -2.68 -23.07
N ASP A 28 -5.25 -2.55 -24.37
CA ASP A 28 -4.52 -3.59 -25.12
C ASP A 28 -3.12 -3.90 -24.56
N ASP A 29 -2.47 -2.89 -23.96
CA ASP A 29 -1.16 -3.00 -23.32
C ASP A 29 -1.23 -3.61 -21.90
N GLY A 30 -2.43 -3.93 -21.41
CA GLY A 30 -2.67 -4.47 -20.07
C GLY A 30 -2.87 -3.40 -19.00
N SER A 31 -2.72 -2.12 -19.31
CA SER A 31 -3.02 -1.03 -18.38
C SER A 31 -4.54 -0.89 -18.15
N PHE A 32 -4.92 -0.17 -17.10
CA PHE A 32 -6.31 0.20 -16.86
C PHE A 32 -6.48 1.71 -16.93
N ALA A 33 -7.51 2.14 -17.64
CA ALA A 33 -7.95 3.53 -17.61
C ALA A 33 -8.70 3.85 -16.32
N GLY A 34 -8.56 5.07 -15.81
CA GLY A 34 -9.31 5.52 -14.64
C GLY A 34 -10.80 5.71 -14.91
N ASP A 35 -11.14 6.15 -16.13
CA ASP A 35 -12.52 6.34 -16.60
C ASP A 35 -12.58 6.41 -18.14
N LYS A 36 -13.71 6.89 -18.67
CA LYS A 36 -13.97 7.06 -20.10
C LYS A 36 -13.04 8.04 -20.83
N TRP A 37 -12.25 8.83 -20.11
CA TRP A 37 -11.31 9.82 -20.67
C TRP A 37 -9.90 9.25 -20.87
N GLY A 38 -9.66 7.99 -20.48
CA GLY A 38 -8.47 7.25 -20.88
C GLY A 38 -7.19 7.64 -20.15
N GLU A 39 -7.28 8.23 -18.95
CA GLU A 39 -6.10 8.45 -18.12
C GLU A 39 -5.53 7.09 -17.67
N ILE A 40 -4.25 6.84 -18.00
CA ILE A 40 -3.52 5.64 -17.56
C ILE A 40 -2.65 5.97 -16.37
N ASP A 41 -2.70 5.14 -15.34
CA ASP A 41 -1.86 5.23 -14.14
C ASP A 41 -1.84 3.87 -13.43
N THR A 42 -0.70 3.49 -12.87
CA THR A 42 -0.55 2.24 -12.08
C THR A 42 -1.51 2.16 -10.88
N ARG A 43 -1.98 3.31 -10.36
CA ARG A 43 -3.08 3.36 -9.37
C ARG A 43 -4.36 2.72 -9.88
N PHE A 44 -4.73 2.94 -11.14
CA PHE A 44 -5.95 2.38 -11.72
C PHE A 44 -5.82 0.87 -11.89
N SER A 45 -4.64 0.38 -12.31
CA SER A 45 -4.35 -1.05 -12.37
C SER A 45 -4.49 -1.72 -11.00
N PHE A 46 -3.96 -1.10 -9.94
CA PHE A 46 -4.14 -1.59 -8.57
C PHE A 46 -5.61 -1.59 -8.15
N CYS A 47 -6.34 -0.49 -8.36
CA CYS A 47 -7.76 -0.38 -8.01
C CYS A 47 -8.63 -1.40 -8.75
N ALA A 48 -8.34 -1.66 -10.03
CA ALA A 48 -9.05 -2.65 -10.84
C ALA A 48 -8.84 -4.07 -10.28
N VAL A 49 -7.59 -4.48 -10.07
CA VAL A 49 -7.29 -5.82 -9.55
C VAL A 49 -7.74 -5.99 -8.10
N ALA A 50 -7.57 -4.99 -7.24
CA ALA A 50 -8.09 -5.04 -5.88
C ALA A 50 -9.62 -5.18 -5.86
N THR A 51 -10.32 -4.45 -6.74
CA THR A 51 -11.77 -4.57 -6.90
C THR A 51 -12.17 -5.98 -7.31
N LEU A 52 -11.55 -6.53 -8.35
CA LEU A 52 -11.87 -7.86 -8.86
C LEU A 52 -11.50 -8.96 -7.85
N ALA A 53 -10.40 -8.82 -7.12
CA ALA A 53 -10.02 -9.73 -6.04
C ALA A 53 -11.04 -9.74 -4.89
N LEU A 54 -11.52 -8.56 -4.45
CA LEU A 54 -12.57 -8.47 -3.42
C LEU A 54 -13.89 -9.10 -3.86
N LEU A 55 -14.16 -9.13 -5.17
CA LEU A 55 -15.35 -9.75 -5.75
C LEU A 55 -15.14 -11.22 -6.12
N GLY A 56 -13.92 -11.76 -6.01
CA GLY A 56 -13.57 -13.11 -6.45
C GLY A 56 -13.65 -13.30 -7.97
N ARG A 57 -13.46 -12.23 -8.76
CA ARG A 57 -13.66 -12.19 -10.21
C ARG A 57 -12.42 -11.75 -11.00
N LEU A 58 -11.23 -12.16 -10.55
CA LEU A 58 -9.97 -11.87 -11.25
C LEU A 58 -9.91 -12.53 -12.65
N ASP A 59 -10.69 -13.59 -12.86
CA ASP A 59 -10.86 -14.29 -14.14
C ASP A 59 -11.48 -13.42 -15.26
N ALA A 60 -12.07 -12.28 -14.91
CA ALA A 60 -12.75 -11.42 -15.86
C ALA A 60 -11.82 -10.57 -16.74
N VAL A 61 -10.53 -10.48 -16.41
CA VAL A 61 -9.53 -9.62 -17.08
C VAL A 61 -8.26 -10.40 -17.42
N ASP A 62 -7.47 -9.87 -18.36
CA ASP A 62 -6.16 -10.44 -18.70
C ASP A 62 -5.11 -10.02 -17.65
N VAL A 63 -5.00 -10.82 -16.58
CA VAL A 63 -4.08 -10.53 -15.46
C VAL A 63 -2.63 -10.54 -15.92
N ASP A 64 -2.25 -11.45 -16.82
CA ASP A 64 -0.87 -11.61 -17.26
C ASP A 64 -0.39 -10.37 -18.01
N LYS A 65 -1.20 -9.81 -18.93
CA LYS A 65 -0.88 -8.54 -19.58
C LYS A 65 -0.77 -7.39 -18.57
N SER A 66 -1.68 -7.32 -17.61
CA SER A 66 -1.63 -6.28 -16.58
C SER A 66 -0.39 -6.37 -15.69
N VAL A 67 0.08 -7.59 -15.41
CA VAL A 67 1.36 -7.82 -14.73
C VAL A 67 2.51 -7.30 -15.58
N GLN A 68 2.54 -7.60 -16.90
CA GLN A 68 3.59 -7.08 -17.79
C GLN A 68 3.61 -5.55 -17.83
N PHE A 69 2.44 -4.89 -17.88
CA PHE A 69 2.35 -3.44 -17.81
C PHE A 69 2.94 -2.89 -16.50
N VAL A 70 2.55 -3.45 -15.35
CA VAL A 70 3.05 -3.00 -14.04
C VAL A 70 4.57 -3.18 -13.93
N LEU A 71 5.10 -4.30 -14.42
CA LEU A 71 6.55 -4.55 -14.43
C LEU A 71 7.30 -3.58 -15.36
N SER A 72 6.69 -3.19 -16.48
CA SER A 72 7.28 -2.18 -17.37
C SER A 72 7.35 -0.77 -16.75
N CYS A 73 6.63 -0.53 -15.64
CA CYS A 73 6.71 0.69 -14.85
C CYS A 73 7.81 0.65 -13.77
N MET A 74 8.54 -0.46 -13.62
CA MET A 74 9.65 -0.59 -12.68
C MET A 74 10.89 0.15 -13.20
N ASN A 75 11.54 0.91 -12.34
CA ASN A 75 12.76 1.64 -12.65
C ASN A 75 14.02 0.91 -12.17
N PHE A 76 15.19 1.40 -12.61
CA PHE A 76 16.50 0.83 -12.24
C PHE A 76 16.78 0.85 -10.73
N ASP A 77 16.11 1.74 -9.99
CA ASP A 77 16.23 1.90 -8.54
C ASP A 77 15.33 0.91 -7.76
N GLY A 78 14.65 0.01 -8.47
CA GLY A 78 13.68 -0.96 -7.93
C GLY A 78 12.31 -0.35 -7.62
N GLY A 79 12.15 0.97 -7.73
CA GLY A 79 10.89 1.68 -7.54
C GLY A 79 9.96 1.59 -8.75
N PHE A 80 8.78 2.18 -8.61
CA PHE A 80 7.75 2.20 -9.66
C PHE A 80 7.22 3.61 -9.88
N GLY A 81 6.96 3.94 -11.15
CA GLY A 81 6.29 5.17 -11.57
C GLY A 81 4.82 4.98 -11.92
N CYS A 82 4.16 6.07 -12.34
CA CYS A 82 2.77 6.02 -12.81
C CYS A 82 2.61 5.33 -14.17
N ARG A 83 3.64 5.39 -15.02
CA ARG A 83 3.74 4.80 -16.36
C ARG A 83 5.20 4.41 -16.63
N PRO A 84 5.48 3.60 -17.67
CA PRO A 84 6.85 3.28 -18.05
C PRO A 84 7.71 4.53 -18.25
N GLY A 85 8.89 4.55 -17.63
CA GLY A 85 9.81 5.69 -17.67
C GLY A 85 9.48 6.87 -16.75
N SER A 86 8.41 6.77 -15.94
CA SER A 86 8.08 7.81 -14.95
C SER A 86 8.91 7.67 -13.68
N GLU A 87 9.15 8.78 -12.97
CA GLU A 87 9.91 8.81 -11.72
C GLU A 87 9.30 7.88 -10.64
N SER A 88 10.17 7.19 -9.90
CA SER A 88 9.79 6.34 -8.77
C SER A 88 9.11 7.15 -7.66
N HIS A 89 7.93 6.70 -7.22
CA HIS A 89 7.14 7.39 -6.20
C HIS A 89 6.56 6.41 -5.18
N ALA A 90 6.67 6.70 -3.88
CA ALA A 90 6.25 5.79 -2.80
C ALA A 90 4.78 5.33 -2.92
N GLY A 91 3.87 6.23 -3.28
CA GLY A 91 2.47 5.89 -3.53
C GLY A 91 2.27 4.91 -4.69
N GLN A 92 3.07 5.06 -5.76
CA GLN A 92 3.00 4.16 -6.91
C GLN A 92 3.64 2.80 -6.60
N ILE A 93 4.73 2.81 -5.83
CA ILE A 93 5.35 1.60 -5.31
C ILE A 93 4.36 0.77 -4.49
N TYR A 94 3.58 1.40 -3.60
CA TYR A 94 2.51 0.68 -2.89
C TYR A 94 1.48 0.07 -3.84
N CYS A 95 1.00 0.84 -4.83
CA CYS A 95 0.02 0.32 -5.80
C CYS A 95 0.58 -0.87 -6.60
N CYS A 96 1.82 -0.77 -7.10
CA CYS A 96 2.46 -1.84 -7.86
C CYS A 96 2.78 -3.07 -7.00
N THR A 97 3.34 -2.89 -5.80
CA THR A 97 3.61 -4.02 -4.89
C THR A 97 2.33 -4.67 -4.39
N GLY A 98 1.29 -3.90 -4.10
CA GLY A 98 -0.05 -4.39 -3.77
C GLY A 98 -0.67 -5.17 -4.91
N PHE A 99 -0.58 -4.66 -6.14
CA PHE A 99 -1.04 -5.35 -7.35
C PHE A 99 -0.33 -6.70 -7.51
N LEU A 100 1.01 -6.71 -7.45
CA LEU A 100 1.80 -7.92 -7.62
C LEU A 100 1.58 -8.93 -6.47
N SER A 101 1.28 -8.45 -5.26
CA SER A 101 0.90 -9.30 -4.14
C SER A 101 -0.45 -9.99 -4.39
N ILE A 102 -1.46 -9.24 -4.86
CA ILE A 102 -2.80 -9.78 -5.16
C ILE A 102 -2.75 -10.80 -6.31
N THR A 103 -1.92 -10.55 -7.32
CA THR A 103 -1.76 -11.46 -8.48
C THR A 103 -0.76 -12.61 -8.23
N GLY A 104 -0.12 -12.67 -7.07
CA GLY A 104 0.87 -13.72 -6.74
C GLY A 104 2.23 -13.55 -7.44
N GLN A 105 2.48 -12.39 -8.07
CA GLN A 105 3.66 -12.10 -8.89
C GLN A 105 4.73 -11.27 -8.14
N LEU A 106 4.64 -11.19 -6.81
CA LEU A 106 5.56 -10.40 -5.99
C LEU A 106 7.04 -10.84 -6.10
N HIS A 107 7.28 -12.11 -6.44
CA HIS A 107 8.62 -12.68 -6.60
C HIS A 107 9.45 -12.05 -7.74
N GLN A 108 8.81 -11.30 -8.64
CA GLN A 108 9.49 -10.60 -9.73
C GLN A 108 10.14 -9.28 -9.27
N VAL A 109 9.86 -8.83 -8.05
CA VAL A 109 10.44 -7.60 -7.47
C VAL A 109 11.67 -7.95 -6.63
N ASN A 110 12.76 -7.20 -6.82
CA ASN A 110 13.88 -7.24 -5.90
C ASN A 110 13.52 -6.53 -4.59
N ALA A 111 13.10 -7.32 -3.59
CA ALA A 111 12.65 -6.82 -2.29
C ALA A 111 13.72 -6.04 -1.52
N ASP A 112 15.00 -6.38 -1.68
CA ASP A 112 16.09 -5.69 -0.96
C ASP A 112 16.41 -4.34 -1.60
N LEU A 113 16.46 -4.27 -2.93
CA LEU A 113 16.67 -3.01 -3.65
C LEU A 113 15.53 -2.03 -3.40
N LEU A 114 14.28 -2.49 -3.52
CA LEU A 114 13.10 -1.68 -3.25
C LEU A 114 12.99 -1.30 -1.77
N GLY A 115 13.33 -2.23 -0.86
CA GLY A 115 13.41 -1.97 0.57
C GLY A 115 14.39 -0.86 0.90
N TRP A 116 15.56 -0.86 0.24
CA TRP A 116 16.58 0.17 0.40
C TRP A 116 16.06 1.54 -0.07
N TRP A 117 15.46 1.60 -1.26
CA TRP A 117 14.87 2.84 -1.77
C TRP A 117 13.80 3.42 -0.83
N LEU A 118 12.95 2.56 -0.25
CA LEU A 118 11.88 2.94 0.66
C LEU A 118 12.39 3.40 2.03
N CYS A 119 13.42 2.76 2.60
CA CYS A 119 13.95 3.18 3.90
C CYS A 119 14.70 4.51 3.81
N GLU A 120 15.36 4.79 2.68
CA GLU A 120 15.99 6.09 2.36
C GLU A 120 14.98 7.24 2.16
N ARG A 121 13.68 7.00 2.38
CA ARG A 121 12.66 8.06 2.46
C ARG A 121 12.51 8.63 3.86
N GLN A 122 13.05 7.97 4.89
CA GLN A 122 12.92 8.43 6.26
C GLN A 122 13.89 9.58 6.51
N LEU A 123 13.36 10.79 6.69
CA LEU A 123 14.17 11.97 6.94
C LEU A 123 14.61 12.05 8.42
N PRO A 124 15.60 12.91 8.76
CA PRO A 124 16.03 13.10 10.15
C PRO A 124 14.90 13.51 11.11
N SER A 125 13.84 14.15 10.59
CA SER A 125 12.62 14.49 11.35
C SER A 125 11.78 13.27 11.75
N GLY A 126 12.06 12.09 11.21
CA GLY A 126 11.30 10.86 11.42
C GLY A 126 10.18 10.63 10.41
N GLY A 127 9.74 11.67 9.71
CA GLY A 127 8.75 11.60 8.65
C GLY A 127 9.29 11.01 7.35
N LEU A 128 8.39 10.52 6.52
CA LEU A 128 8.69 9.87 5.24
C LEU A 128 8.30 10.78 4.09
N ASN A 129 9.09 10.80 3.02
CA ASN A 129 8.77 11.52 1.79
C ASN A 129 8.40 10.56 0.65
N GLY A 130 7.66 11.09 -0.35
CA GLY A 130 7.22 10.30 -1.50
C GLY A 130 8.28 10.09 -2.57
N ARG A 131 9.28 10.99 -2.61
CA ARG A 131 10.35 11.07 -3.61
C ARG A 131 11.61 11.67 -2.99
N PRO A 132 12.81 11.38 -3.54
CA PRO A 132 14.04 12.05 -3.14
C PRO A 132 13.89 13.58 -3.14
N GLU A 133 14.58 14.26 -2.22
CA GLU A 133 14.63 15.73 -2.15
C GLU A 133 13.27 16.43 -1.92
N LYS A 134 12.25 15.69 -1.47
CA LYS A 134 10.93 16.25 -1.09
C LYS A 134 10.74 16.28 0.42
N LEU A 135 9.86 17.18 0.85
CA LEU A 135 9.44 17.32 2.25
C LEU A 135 8.71 16.05 2.74
N PRO A 136 8.77 15.76 4.05
CA PRO A 136 8.04 14.64 4.63
C PRO A 136 6.55 14.96 4.70
N ASP A 137 5.72 13.93 4.50
CA ASP A 137 4.25 14.01 4.60
C ASP A 137 3.74 12.76 5.33
N VAL A 138 2.82 12.95 6.27
CA VAL A 138 2.25 11.88 7.09
C VAL A 138 1.66 10.74 6.24
N CYS A 139 1.11 11.00 5.06
CA CYS A 139 0.52 9.96 4.22
C CYS A 139 1.55 8.93 3.74
N TYR A 140 2.80 9.34 3.54
CA TYR A 140 3.88 8.42 3.15
C TYR A 140 4.26 7.47 4.27
N SER A 141 3.89 7.78 5.52
CA SER A 141 3.97 6.80 6.62
C SER A 141 3.21 5.53 6.26
N TRP A 142 2.02 5.64 5.66
CA TRP A 142 1.27 4.49 5.19
C TRP A 142 1.85 3.89 3.92
N TRP A 143 2.02 4.71 2.87
CA TRP A 143 2.45 4.20 1.56
C TRP A 143 3.78 3.44 1.66
N VAL A 144 4.74 3.98 2.39
CA VAL A 144 6.06 3.35 2.57
C VAL A 144 5.96 2.14 3.49
N LEU A 145 5.31 2.24 4.65
CA LEU A 145 5.22 1.10 5.59
C LEU A 145 4.44 -0.06 5.00
N ALA A 146 3.34 0.20 4.28
CA ALA A 146 2.54 -0.84 3.67
C ALA A 146 3.32 -1.54 2.55
N ALA A 147 4.04 -0.79 1.70
CA ALA A 147 4.93 -1.38 0.71
C ALA A 147 6.04 -2.23 1.37
N LEU A 148 6.71 -1.70 2.40
CA LEU A 148 7.72 -2.45 3.17
C LEU A 148 7.15 -3.70 3.85
N LYS A 149 5.89 -3.65 4.30
CA LYS A 149 5.21 -4.80 4.90
C LYS A 149 4.94 -5.87 3.85
N ILE A 150 4.49 -5.49 2.64
CA ILE A 150 4.24 -6.40 1.52
C ILE A 150 5.53 -7.14 1.14
N ILE A 151 6.66 -6.43 1.04
CA ILE A 151 7.96 -7.04 0.66
C ILE A 151 8.72 -7.66 1.85
N GLY A 152 8.19 -7.60 3.08
CA GLY A 152 8.82 -8.20 4.26
C GLY A 152 10.08 -7.49 4.76
N ARG A 153 10.13 -6.15 4.66
CA ARG A 153 11.27 -5.30 5.07
C ARG A 153 10.89 -4.17 6.04
N ILE A 154 9.75 -4.26 6.71
CA ILE A 154 9.25 -3.24 7.65
C ILE A 154 10.22 -2.92 8.81
N GLN A 155 11.14 -3.82 9.12
CA GLN A 155 12.17 -3.64 10.15
C GLN A 155 13.27 -2.64 9.77
N TRP A 156 13.34 -2.19 8.51
CA TRP A 156 14.34 -1.21 8.05
C TRP A 156 13.97 0.25 8.37
N ILE A 157 12.78 0.50 8.91
CA ILE A 157 12.33 1.84 9.33
C ILE A 157 12.48 2.01 10.83
N ASP A 158 12.94 3.19 11.24
CA ASP A 158 12.92 3.63 12.63
C ASP A 158 11.48 3.96 13.05
N LYS A 159 10.83 2.98 13.69
CA LYS A 159 9.45 3.08 14.18
C LYS A 159 9.28 4.14 15.28
N ALA A 160 10.32 4.37 16.08
CA ALA A 160 10.25 5.31 17.20
C ALA A 160 10.18 6.74 16.65
N LYS A 161 11.08 7.09 15.74
CA LYS A 161 11.07 8.40 15.07
C LYS A 161 9.80 8.63 14.26
N LEU A 162 9.35 7.62 13.53
CA LEU A 162 8.11 7.74 12.75
C LEU A 162 6.89 7.97 13.64
N ARG A 163 6.80 7.27 14.78
CA ARG A 163 5.74 7.50 15.78
C ARG A 163 5.77 8.93 16.30
N THR A 164 6.94 9.44 16.66
CA THR A 164 7.10 10.83 17.12
C THR A 164 6.64 11.82 16.06
N PHE A 165 6.99 11.60 14.79
CA PHE A 165 6.54 12.45 13.69
C PHE A 165 5.02 12.42 13.51
N ILE A 166 4.39 11.23 13.49
CA ILE A 166 2.94 11.10 13.35
C ILE A 166 2.21 11.82 14.48
N LEU A 167 2.67 11.65 15.72
CA LEU A 167 2.06 12.32 16.88
C LEU A 167 2.25 13.84 16.82
N ALA A 168 3.38 14.32 16.31
CA ALA A 168 3.60 15.76 16.11
C ALA A 168 2.69 16.36 15.02
N CYS A 169 2.16 15.54 14.11
CA CYS A 169 1.18 15.97 13.11
C CYS A 169 -0.28 15.91 13.62
N GLN A 170 -0.52 15.48 14.86
CA GLN A 170 -1.85 15.43 15.44
C GLN A 170 -2.32 16.83 15.84
N ASP A 171 -3.55 17.18 15.45
CA ASP A 171 -4.23 18.35 15.99
C ASP A 171 -4.87 17.97 17.33
N GLU A 172 -4.37 18.55 18.42
CA GLU A 172 -4.85 18.28 19.78
C GLU A 172 -6.14 19.05 20.13
N GLU A 173 -6.48 20.11 19.38
CA GLU A 173 -7.64 20.97 19.67
C GLU A 173 -8.89 20.52 18.92
N THR A 174 -8.76 20.25 17.61
CA THR A 174 -9.90 19.91 16.74
C THR A 174 -9.94 18.42 16.37
N GLY A 175 -8.87 17.69 16.65
CA GLY A 175 -8.71 16.28 16.29
C GLY A 175 -8.35 16.07 14.82
N GLY A 176 -7.68 14.95 14.55
CA GLY A 176 -7.22 14.58 13.20
C GLY A 176 -5.71 14.72 13.03
N PHE A 177 -5.23 14.44 11.82
CA PHE A 177 -3.81 14.51 11.47
C PHE A 177 -3.61 15.41 10.26
N ALA A 178 -2.64 16.30 10.33
CA ALA A 178 -2.19 17.13 9.22
C ALA A 178 -1.06 16.46 8.42
N ASP A 179 -0.78 16.97 7.22
CA ASP A 179 0.36 16.57 6.38
C ASP A 179 1.68 16.69 7.18
N ARG A 180 1.88 17.85 7.82
CA ARG A 180 3.06 18.22 8.60
C ARG A 180 2.67 18.95 9.89
N PRO A 181 3.57 19.03 10.90
CA PRO A 181 3.32 19.81 12.10
C PRO A 181 3.05 21.28 11.75
N GLY A 182 1.93 21.82 12.25
CA GLY A 182 1.52 23.21 12.01
C GLY A 182 0.71 23.47 10.72
N ASP A 183 0.50 22.45 9.88
CA ASP A 183 -0.44 22.54 8.77
C ASP A 183 -1.88 22.29 9.26
N MET A 184 -2.87 22.86 8.58
CA MET A 184 -4.28 22.53 8.89
C MET A 184 -4.57 21.06 8.59
N VAL A 185 -5.39 20.43 9.44
CA VAL A 185 -5.90 19.08 9.22
C VAL A 185 -6.53 18.98 7.82
N LYS A 186 -5.99 18.09 6.99
CA LYS A 186 -6.49 17.88 5.62
C LYS A 186 -6.97 16.45 5.44
N LEU A 187 -8.21 16.33 4.95
CA LEU A 187 -8.86 15.16 4.32
C LEU A 187 -8.84 13.83 5.12
N MET A 188 -10.01 13.15 5.14
CA MET A 188 -10.22 11.80 5.70
C MET A 188 -9.17 10.74 5.31
N ILE A 189 -8.48 10.94 4.19
CA ILE A 189 -7.48 10.04 3.63
C ILE A 189 -6.25 9.93 4.55
N HIS A 190 -5.76 11.03 5.12
CA HIS A 190 -4.64 11.00 6.08
C HIS A 190 -5.04 10.31 7.38
N ILE A 191 -6.27 10.51 7.85
CA ILE A 191 -6.77 9.83 9.05
C ILE A 191 -6.87 8.32 8.80
N ILE A 192 -7.44 7.88 7.68
CA ILE A 192 -7.56 6.46 7.34
C ILE A 192 -6.18 5.82 7.20
N TYR A 193 -5.24 6.46 6.50
CA TYR A 193 -3.89 5.94 6.31
C TYR A 193 -3.05 5.96 7.60
N THR A 194 -3.22 6.98 8.44
CA THR A 194 -2.61 7.02 9.77
C THR A 194 -3.20 5.94 10.68
N ILE A 195 -4.52 5.72 10.66
CA ILE A 195 -5.15 4.62 11.42
C ILE A 195 -4.70 3.26 10.91
N HIS A 196 -4.61 3.04 9.60
CA HIS A 196 -4.10 1.79 9.03
C HIS A 196 -2.61 1.59 9.33
N THR A 197 -1.82 2.66 9.33
CA THR A 197 -0.42 2.65 9.78
C THR A 197 -0.31 2.26 11.24
N ILE A 198 -1.07 2.92 12.12
CA ILE A 198 -1.11 2.63 13.56
C ILE A 198 -1.58 1.21 13.80
N HIS A 199 -2.63 0.76 13.11
CA HIS A 199 -3.11 -0.63 13.17
C HIS A 199 -2.03 -1.61 12.72
N THR A 200 -1.31 -1.34 11.63
CA THR A 200 -0.22 -2.20 11.16
C THR A 200 0.93 -2.25 12.16
N LEU A 201 1.32 -1.11 12.73
CA LEU A 201 2.33 -1.04 13.79
C LEU A 201 1.88 -1.74 15.07
N TYR A 202 0.61 -1.63 15.44
CA TYR A 202 0.02 -2.26 16.63
C TYR A 202 -0.11 -3.78 16.45
N THR A 203 -0.63 -4.26 15.33
CA THR A 203 -0.72 -5.70 15.03
C THR A 203 0.67 -6.36 14.99
N LEU A 204 1.70 -5.65 14.53
CA LEU A 204 3.09 -6.10 14.65
C LEU A 204 3.58 -6.16 16.09
N TYR A 205 3.18 -5.20 16.94
CA TYR A 205 3.49 -5.21 18.37
C TYR A 205 2.81 -6.38 19.10
N THR A 206 1.52 -6.64 18.84
CA THR A 206 0.76 -7.74 19.45
C THR A 206 1.23 -9.12 18.98
N LEU A 207 1.61 -9.26 17.70
CA LEU A 207 2.23 -10.50 17.21
C LEU A 207 3.61 -10.71 17.83
N TYR A 208 4.41 -9.66 18.00
CA TYR A 208 5.72 -9.77 18.62
C TYR A 208 5.64 -10.14 20.11
N THR A 209 4.69 -9.59 20.86
CA THR A 209 4.46 -9.96 22.27
C THR A 209 3.82 -11.32 22.45
N HIS A 210 2.95 -11.77 21.53
CA HIS A 210 2.48 -13.16 21.54
C HIS A 210 3.59 -14.15 21.19
N TYR A 211 4.51 -13.83 20.26
CA TYR A 211 5.64 -14.69 19.95
C TYR A 211 6.63 -14.79 21.11
N THR A 212 6.92 -13.72 21.85
CA THR A 212 7.80 -13.80 23.04
C THR A 212 7.18 -14.58 24.20
N HIS A 213 5.84 -14.53 24.37
CA HIS A 213 5.17 -15.38 25.36
C HIS A 213 5.06 -16.86 24.92
N THR A 214 4.99 -17.13 23.61
CA THR A 214 4.87 -18.49 23.08
C THR A 214 6.21 -19.22 23.06
N ILE A 215 7.34 -18.51 22.88
CA ILE A 215 8.68 -19.11 22.87
C ILE A 215 9.10 -19.64 24.26
N HIS A 216 8.49 -19.17 25.35
CA HIS A 216 8.75 -19.73 26.70
C HIS A 216 7.89 -20.95 27.07
N THR A 217 6.96 -21.40 26.21
CA THR A 217 6.01 -22.47 26.55
C THR A 217 6.01 -23.65 25.56
N ILE A 218 7.00 -23.75 24.66
CA ILE A 218 7.15 -24.91 23.77
C ILE A 218 8.45 -25.65 24.12
N HIS A 219 8.47 -26.24 25.30
CA HIS A 219 9.25 -27.46 25.54
C HIS A 219 8.40 -28.34 26.46
N THR A 220 8.13 -29.58 26.04
CA THR A 220 7.12 -30.51 26.58
C THR A 220 5.72 -30.08 26.11
N ILE A 221 5.03 -30.79 25.22
CA ILE A 221 4.54 -32.16 25.38
C ILE A 221 4.51 -32.82 23.98
N HIS A 222 5.42 -33.76 23.77
CA HIS A 222 5.16 -34.92 22.93
C HIS A 222 4.64 -36.03 23.87
N THR A 223 3.71 -36.84 23.35
CA THR A 223 3.17 -38.09 23.89
C THR A 223 2.18 -38.05 25.07
N LEU A 224 0.98 -38.54 24.74
CA LEU A 224 -0.18 -38.99 25.54
C LEU A 224 -1.14 -37.91 26.05
#